data_AF-A0A2V2AJ04-F1
#
_entry.id   AF-A0A2V2AJ04-F1
#
_cell.length_a   1.000
_cell.length_b   1.000
_cell.length_c   1.000
_cell.angle_alpha   90.00
_cell.angle_beta   90.00
_cell.angle_gamma   90.00
#
_symmetry.space_group_name_H-M   'P 1'
#
loop_
_entity.id
_entity.type
_entity.pdbx_description
1 polymer ?
#
loop_
_entity_poly.entity_id
_entity_poly.type
_entity_poly.pdbx_seq_one_letter_code
_entity_poly.pdbx_strand_id
1 'polypeptide(L)'
;MGAAYYRAESESGDHIEDPSEDALFMLIGDLNGSDNTFVVIQPDEDDPVWFTSVAVLEEGGFEVVRRDTTRREHDVTTETSIDQIARDLTIWMAARDFPGRRHASNF
;
A
#
# COMPACT_ATOMS: atom_id res chain seq x y z
N MET A 1 -20.60 5.20 8.38
CA MET A 1 -19.45 4.42 8.88
C MET A 1 -18.77 3.85 7.66
N GLY A 2 -17.62 4.36 7.28
CA GLY A 2 -16.74 3.71 6.33
C GLY A 2 -15.36 3.82 6.94
N ALA A 3 -14.80 2.72 7.40
CA ALA A 3 -13.37 2.68 7.64
C ALA A 3 -12.70 3.00 6.31
N ALA A 4 -11.54 3.66 6.32
CA ALA A 4 -10.76 3.80 5.11
C ALA A 4 -10.31 2.38 4.70
N TYR A 5 -11.10 1.71 3.86
CA TYR A 5 -10.80 0.35 3.41
C TYR A 5 -9.66 0.45 2.41
N TYR A 6 -8.46 0.08 2.85
CA TYR A 6 -7.35 -0.15 1.94
C TYR A 6 -7.51 -1.55 1.35
N ARG A 7 -7.08 -1.74 0.11
CA ARG A 7 -6.94 -3.06 -0.47
C ARG A 7 -5.50 -3.27 -0.89
N ALA A 8 -4.90 -4.35 -0.44
CA ALA A 8 -3.64 -4.84 -0.99
C ALA A 8 -3.98 -5.93 -2.01
N GLU A 9 -3.57 -5.76 -3.27
CA GLU A 9 -3.76 -6.70 -4.37
C GLU A 9 -2.40 -7.21 -4.83
N SER A 10 -2.21 -8.52 -4.79
CA SER A 10 -1.02 -9.20 -5.31
C SER A 10 -1.15 -9.48 -6.81
N GLU A 11 -0.03 -9.68 -7.51
CA GLU A 11 0.00 -10.02 -8.94
C GLU A 11 -0.94 -11.19 -9.31
N SER A 12 -1.04 -12.20 -8.46
CA SER A 12 -1.93 -13.36 -8.67
C SER A 12 -3.44 -13.03 -8.58
N GLY A 13 -3.81 -11.81 -8.18
CA GLY A 13 -5.19 -11.38 -7.97
C GLY A 13 -5.75 -11.67 -6.57
N ASP A 14 -4.91 -12.17 -5.64
CA ASP A 14 -5.26 -12.26 -4.23
C ASP A 14 -5.29 -10.86 -3.63
N HIS A 15 -6.34 -10.54 -2.86
CA HIS A 15 -6.43 -9.24 -2.20
C HIS A 15 -6.88 -9.34 -0.75
N ILE A 16 -6.33 -8.45 0.07
CA ILE A 16 -6.67 -8.31 1.48
C ILE A 16 -7.32 -6.94 1.68
N GLU A 17 -8.51 -6.93 2.27
CA GLU A 17 -9.18 -5.72 2.74
C GLU A 17 -8.61 -5.30 4.11
N ASP A 18 -8.31 -4.02 4.27
CA ASP A 18 -7.71 -3.42 5.46
C ASP A 18 -6.41 -4.12 5.94
N PRO A 19 -5.36 -4.20 5.09
CA PRO A 19 -4.07 -4.75 5.49
C PRO A 19 -3.46 -3.95 6.64
N SER A 20 -3.30 -4.62 7.79
CA SER A 20 -2.51 -4.10 8.92
C SER A 20 -1.00 -4.13 8.62
N GLU A 21 -0.18 -3.42 9.40
CA GLU A 21 1.30 -3.47 9.28
C GLU A 21 1.85 -4.91 9.24
N ASP A 22 1.35 -5.77 10.13
CA ASP A 22 1.72 -7.19 10.18
C ASP A 22 1.29 -7.95 8.92
N ALA A 23 0.13 -7.62 8.36
CA ALA A 23 -0.35 -8.20 7.09
C ALA A 23 0.52 -7.74 5.92
N LEU A 24 0.95 -6.47 5.89
CA LEU A 24 1.91 -5.97 4.89
C LEU A 24 3.26 -6.68 5.03
N PHE A 25 3.75 -6.87 6.25
CA PHE A 25 4.98 -7.62 6.50
C PHE A 25 4.89 -9.05 5.97
N MET A 26 3.77 -9.74 6.23
CA MET A 26 3.53 -11.08 5.70
C MET A 26 3.45 -11.11 4.17
N LEU A 27 2.71 -10.17 3.57
CA LEU A 27 2.57 -10.09 2.10
C LEU A 27 3.90 -9.83 1.40
N ILE A 28 4.68 -8.86 1.89
CA ILE A 28 5.99 -8.54 1.31
C ILE A 28 6.97 -9.71 1.53
N GLY A 29 6.86 -10.41 2.66
CA GLY A 29 7.60 -11.66 2.90
C GLY A 29 7.24 -12.77 1.92
N ASP A 30 5.97 -12.90 1.54
CA ASP A 30 5.50 -13.88 0.56
C ASP A 30 6.09 -13.60 -0.84
N LEU A 31 6.27 -12.34 -1.23
CA LEU A 31 6.88 -11.96 -2.53
C LEU A 31 8.27 -12.58 -2.74
N ASN A 32 9.04 -12.77 -1.67
CA ASN A 32 10.39 -13.33 -1.76
C ASN A 32 10.40 -14.87 -1.83
N GLY A 33 9.25 -15.54 -1.61
CA GLY A 33 9.13 -17.00 -1.56
C GLY A 33 8.07 -17.61 -2.49
N SER A 34 7.29 -16.77 -3.17
CA SER A 34 6.13 -17.15 -3.99
C SER A 34 6.31 -16.70 -5.45
N ASP A 35 5.37 -17.05 -6.33
CA ASP A 35 5.34 -16.58 -7.73
C ASP A 35 4.92 -15.10 -7.87
N ASN A 36 4.53 -14.44 -6.78
CA ASN A 36 4.14 -13.03 -6.78
C ASN A 36 5.38 -12.12 -6.78
N THR A 37 5.54 -11.33 -7.84
CA THR A 37 6.68 -10.40 -7.95
C THR A 37 6.40 -9.01 -7.37
N PHE A 38 5.14 -8.64 -7.21
CA PHE A 38 4.73 -7.37 -6.62
C PHE A 38 3.35 -7.42 -5.94
N VAL A 39 3.10 -6.44 -5.08
CA VAL A 39 1.81 -6.14 -4.44
C VAL A 39 1.50 -4.65 -4.57
N VAL A 40 0.24 -4.31 -4.79
CA VAL A 40 -0.25 -2.94 -4.92
C VAL A 40 -1.26 -2.65 -3.81
N ILE A 41 -1.02 -1.61 -3.03
CA ILE A 41 -1.92 -1.13 -1.99
C ILE A 41 -2.53 0.20 -2.41
N GLN A 42 -3.85 0.26 -2.44
CA GLN A 42 -4.61 1.45 -2.81
C GLN A 42 -5.92 1.52 -2.01
N PRO A 43 -6.53 2.69 -1.85
CA PRO A 43 -7.86 2.78 -1.28
C PRO A 43 -8.88 2.04 -2.18
N ASP A 44 -9.88 1.42 -1.56
CA ASP A 44 -11.00 0.79 -2.26
C ASP A 44 -11.99 1.87 -2.76
N GLU A 45 -11.52 2.65 -3.73
CA GLU A 45 -12.27 3.67 -4.44
C GLU A 45 -12.09 3.45 -5.95
N ASP A 46 -13.09 3.80 -6.77
CA ASP A 46 -13.04 3.65 -8.23
C ASP A 46 -11.87 4.45 -8.85
N ASP A 47 -11.57 5.61 -8.27
CA ASP A 47 -10.45 6.48 -8.63
C ASP A 47 -9.55 6.69 -7.39
N PRO A 48 -8.59 5.79 -7.12
CA PRO A 48 -7.70 5.91 -5.98
C PRO A 48 -6.81 7.15 -6.15
N VAL A 49 -6.97 8.09 -5.25
CA VAL A 49 -6.20 9.35 -5.27
C VAL A 49 -4.71 9.15 -4.96
N TRP A 50 -4.35 8.03 -4.35
CA TRP A 50 -2.99 7.60 -4.12
C TRP A 50 -2.91 6.08 -4.23
N PHE A 51 -1.75 5.55 -4.54
CA PHE A 51 -1.44 4.13 -4.43
C PHE A 51 0.02 3.95 -4.01
N THR A 52 0.33 2.79 -3.47
CA THR A 52 1.70 2.36 -3.25
C THR A 52 1.87 0.93 -3.72
N SER A 53 3.01 0.58 -4.28
CA SER A 53 3.32 -0.79 -4.67
C SER A 53 4.67 -1.20 -4.14
N VAL A 54 4.81 -2.48 -3.82
CA VAL A 54 6.07 -3.10 -3.42
C VAL A 54 6.38 -4.19 -4.41
N ALA A 55 7.56 -4.13 -5.04
CA ALA A 55 8.04 -5.12 -5.99
C ALA A 55 9.36 -5.72 -5.53
N VAL A 56 9.57 -7.01 -5.78
CA VAL A 56 10.86 -7.67 -5.56
C VAL A 56 11.87 -7.20 -6.61
N LEU A 57 13.09 -6.90 -6.16
CA LEU A 57 14.23 -6.59 -7.02
C LEU A 57 15.09 -7.84 -7.22
N GLU A 58 15.52 -8.09 -8.46
CA GLU A 58 16.40 -9.21 -8.82
C GLU A 58 17.74 -9.21 -8.06
N GLU A 59 18.20 -8.03 -7.61
CA GLU A 59 19.44 -7.86 -6.83
C GLU A 59 19.30 -8.20 -5.32
N GLY A 60 18.11 -8.58 -4.85
CA GLY A 60 17.88 -9.01 -3.47
C GLY A 60 17.40 -7.91 -2.53
N GLY A 61 16.31 -7.23 -2.91
CA GLY A 61 15.64 -6.21 -2.11
C GLY A 61 14.24 -5.95 -2.62
N PHE A 62 13.64 -4.84 -2.19
CA PHE A 62 12.31 -4.44 -2.63
C PHE A 62 12.32 -2.99 -3.12
N GLU A 63 11.58 -2.74 -4.19
CA GLU A 63 11.26 -1.40 -4.66
C GLU A 63 9.87 -1.01 -4.17
N VAL A 64 9.79 0.12 -3.48
CA VAL A 64 8.56 0.69 -2.97
C VAL A 64 8.24 1.94 -3.77
N VAL A 65 7.18 1.88 -4.56
CA VAL A 65 6.67 3.01 -5.32
C VAL A 65 5.49 3.61 -4.56
N ARG A 66 5.45 4.92 -4.45
CA ARG A 66 4.41 5.68 -3.76
C ARG A 66 3.98 6.80 -4.66
N ARG A 67 2.69 6.84 -4.98
CA ARG A 67 2.14 7.86 -5.86
C ARG A 67 0.92 8.48 -5.22
N ASP A 68 0.92 9.80 -5.15
CA ASP A 68 -0.19 10.59 -4.62
C ASP A 68 -0.59 11.63 -5.67
N THR A 69 -1.75 11.44 -6.28
CA THR A 69 -2.26 12.36 -7.31
C THR A 69 -2.77 13.66 -6.71
N THR A 70 -3.22 13.67 -5.45
CA THR A 70 -3.67 14.90 -4.78
C THR A 70 -2.52 15.88 -4.53
N ARG A 71 -1.36 15.35 -4.16
CA ARG A 71 -0.13 16.13 -3.93
C ARG A 71 0.78 16.18 -5.16
N ARG A 72 0.45 15.46 -6.24
CA ARG A 72 1.30 15.23 -7.41
C ARG A 72 2.69 14.71 -7.01
N GLU A 73 2.73 13.87 -5.99
CA GLU A 73 3.94 13.25 -5.46
C GLU A 73 4.13 11.88 -6.11
N HIS A 74 5.37 11.60 -6.50
CA HIS A 74 5.82 10.28 -6.92
C HIS A 74 7.18 10.05 -6.29
N ASP A 75 7.22 9.12 -5.35
CA ASP A 75 8.42 8.71 -4.64
C ASP A 75 8.69 7.23 -4.94
N VAL A 76 9.95 6.89 -5.18
CA VAL A 76 10.42 5.52 -5.39
C VAL A 76 11.60 5.31 -4.47
N THR A 77 11.46 4.33 -3.57
CA THR A 77 12.47 4.00 -2.56
C THR A 77 12.82 2.52 -2.68
N THR A 78 14.11 2.20 -2.65
CA THR A 78 14.59 0.82 -2.58
C THR A 78 14.98 0.48 -1.15
N GLU A 79 14.48 -0.61 -0.61
CA GLU A 79 14.74 -1.03 0.77
C GLU A 79 14.89 -2.56 0.83
N THR A 80 15.78 -3.05 1.67
CA THR A 80 16.02 -4.50 1.81
C THR A 80 15.33 -5.09 3.03
N SER A 81 14.87 -4.24 3.94
CA SER A 81 14.26 -4.64 5.21
C SER A 81 12.74 -4.56 5.13
N ILE A 82 12.09 -5.72 5.12
CA ILE A 82 10.62 -5.84 5.05
C ILE A 82 9.94 -5.08 6.21
N ASP A 83 10.50 -5.17 7.43
CA ASP A 83 10.02 -4.43 8.60
C ASP A 83 9.99 -2.91 8.37
N GLN A 84 11.08 -2.37 7.79
CA GLN A 84 11.15 -0.95 7.49
C GLN A 84 10.14 -0.55 6.42
N ILE A 85 9.95 -1.38 5.39
CA ILE A 85 8.96 -1.12 4.34
C ILE A 85 7.56 -1.11 4.92
N ALA A 86 7.16 -2.16 5.65
CA ALA A 86 5.83 -2.27 6.23
C ALA A 86 5.51 -1.10 7.18
N ARG A 87 6.47 -0.73 8.04
CA ARG A 87 6.34 0.42 8.94
C ARG A 87 6.23 1.73 8.19
N ASP A 88 7.11 1.97 7.21
CA ASP A 88 7.14 3.23 6.48
C ASP A 88 5.89 3.40 5.59
N LEU A 89 5.40 2.31 4.99
CA LEU A 89 4.11 2.28 4.31
C LEU A 89 2.96 2.59 5.26
N THR A 90 2.92 1.98 6.44
CA THR A 90 1.88 2.23 7.45
C THR A 90 1.86 3.70 7.86
N ILE A 91 3.03 4.30 8.11
CA ILE A 91 3.15 5.73 8.42
C ILE A 91 2.71 6.60 7.24
N TRP A 92 3.14 6.26 6.02
CA TRP A 92 2.82 6.99 4.80
C TRP A 92 1.33 6.96 4.47
N MET A 93 0.66 5.82 4.68
CA MET A 93 -0.79 5.66 4.55
C MET A 93 -1.52 6.40 5.67
N ALA A 94 -1.08 6.30 6.93
CA ALA A 94 -1.69 7.02 8.05
C ALA A 94 -1.58 8.55 7.91
N ALA A 95 -0.52 9.06 7.28
CA ALA A 95 -0.41 10.49 6.95
C ALA A 95 -1.40 10.94 5.85
N ARG A 96 -1.98 10.00 5.12
CA ARG A 96 -2.97 10.20 4.05
C ARG A 96 -4.38 9.80 4.45
N ASP A 97 -4.52 9.01 5.51
CA ASP A 97 -5.75 8.82 6.29
C ASP A 97 -6.14 10.16 6.91
N PHE A 98 -6.70 11.02 6.06
CA PHE A 98 -7.23 12.30 6.49
C PHE A 98 -8.53 12.02 7.27
N PRO A 99 -8.68 12.51 8.52
CA PRO A 99 -9.98 12.54 9.21
C PRO A 99 -10.98 13.54 8.58
N GLY A 100 -10.76 13.94 7.33
CA GLY A 100 -11.40 15.03 6.63
C GLY A 100 -12.54 14.64 5.67
N ARG A 101 -12.73 13.36 5.33
CA ARG A 101 -13.94 12.95 4.60
C ARG A 101 -15.12 12.74 5.57
N ARG A 102 -15.47 13.78 6.32
CA ARG A 102 -16.86 13.98 6.72
C ARG A 102 -17.64 14.29 5.45
N HIS A 103 -18.13 13.24 4.81
CA HIS A 103 -19.14 13.38 3.78
C HIS A 103 -20.31 14.15 4.40
N ALA A 104 -20.49 15.39 3.97
CA ALA A 104 -21.69 16.17 4.25
C ALA A 104 -22.86 15.45 3.56
N SER A 105 -23.38 14.42 4.20
CA SER A 105 -24.67 13.83 3.85
C SER A 105 -25.72 14.75 4.46
N ASN A 106 -26.11 15.73 3.66
CA ASN A 106 -27.23 16.61 3.87
C ASN A 106 -28.48 15.76 4.16
N PHE A 107 -29.04 15.89 5.37
CA PHE A 107 -30.41 15.45 5.69
C PHE A 107 -31.32 16.68 5.68
#